data_AF-A0AAJ6JAJ4-F1
#
_entry.id   AF-A0AAJ6JAJ4-F1
#
_cell.length_a   1.000
_cell.length_b   1.000
_cell.length_c   1.000
_cell.angle_alpha   90.00
_cell.angle_beta   90.00
_cell.angle_gamma   90.00
#
_symmetry.space_group_name_H-M   'P 1'
#
loop_
_entity.id
_entity.type
_entity.pdbx_description
1 polymer ?
#
loop_
_entity_poly.entity_id
_entity_poly.type
_entity_poly.pdbx_seq_one_letter_code
_entity_poly.pdbx_strand_id
1 'polypeptide(L)'
;MNAGFGRVGLRRFAGVGDRLAHAATIVSVSFGRSLLWLLAALVVGCGVWMLMPAKGNGAQGEPGKSELAAVDPAPAISPSANQDATSATVSGVQAAAELDRLRISSQTWRRGGLGSKALVTFTLRNDNDYAVRDLKIVCAFTRRDGSHLTDRSRLLRETVSMKSRRTFVRIPIGFINVNADQATCSVIAARRA
;
A
#
# COMPACT_ATOMS: atom_id res chain seq x y z
N MET A 1 -66.05 10.49 -3.92
CA MET A 1 -65.08 11.56 -3.65
C MET A 1 -63.70 10.91 -3.55
N ASN A 2 -62.81 11.27 -4.48
CA ASN A 2 -61.48 10.67 -4.68
C ASN A 2 -60.41 11.51 -3.98
N ALA A 3 -59.52 10.87 -3.21
CA ALA A 3 -58.15 11.30 -2.90
C ALA A 3 -57.48 10.15 -2.13
N GLY A 4 -56.26 9.68 -2.41
CA GLY A 4 -55.29 10.00 -3.44
C GLY A 4 -54.23 8.89 -3.43
N PHE A 5 -53.88 8.37 -4.60
CA PHE A 5 -52.76 7.44 -4.78
C PHE A 5 -51.47 8.24 -4.93
N GLY A 6 -50.63 8.23 -3.89
CA GLY A 6 -49.25 8.72 -3.97
C GLY A 6 -48.34 7.71 -4.67
N ARG A 7 -48.14 7.88 -5.98
CA ARG A 7 -46.98 7.31 -6.69
C ARG A 7 -45.73 8.09 -6.25
N VAL A 8 -44.78 7.45 -5.58
CA VAL A 8 -43.40 7.95 -5.49
C VAL A 8 -42.51 7.00 -6.29
N GLY A 9 -41.98 7.55 -7.37
CA GLY A 9 -41.31 6.84 -8.45
C GLY A 9 -39.87 6.44 -8.16
N LEU A 10 -39.46 5.42 -8.91
CA LEU A 10 -38.09 4.96 -9.10
C LEU A 10 -37.14 6.08 -9.57
N ARG A 11 -35.92 6.01 -9.03
CA ARG A 11 -34.61 6.17 -9.69
C ARG A 11 -34.50 7.23 -10.81
N ARG A 12 -33.68 8.26 -10.55
CA ARG A 12 -32.60 8.73 -11.43
C ARG A 12 -31.53 9.44 -10.60
N PHE A 13 -30.36 8.81 -10.45
CA PHE A 13 -29.14 9.52 -10.09
C PHE A 13 -28.55 10.08 -11.38
N ALA A 14 -28.67 11.39 -11.58
CA ALA A 14 -28.01 12.13 -12.64
C ALA A 14 -27.16 13.23 -12.01
N GLY A 15 -25.87 13.23 -12.37
CA GLY A 15 -25.05 14.44 -12.53
C GLY A 15 -24.81 15.31 -11.29
N VAL A 16 -23.85 14.92 -10.43
CA VAL A 16 -23.09 15.90 -9.64
C VAL A 16 -21.91 16.34 -10.51
N GLY A 17 -22.19 17.25 -11.44
CA GLY A 17 -21.22 17.80 -12.40
C GLY A 17 -21.07 19.33 -12.35
N ASP A 18 -21.80 20.04 -11.49
CA ASP A 18 -21.89 21.51 -11.54
C ASP A 18 -21.46 22.21 -10.24
N ARG A 19 -20.22 21.98 -9.79
CA ARG A 19 -19.59 22.81 -8.74
C ARG A 19 -18.10 23.11 -8.99
N LEU A 20 -17.69 23.27 -10.25
CA LEU A 20 -16.32 23.69 -10.59
C LEU A 20 -16.23 24.87 -11.57
N ALA A 21 -17.34 25.53 -11.91
CA ALA A 21 -17.36 26.51 -13.00
C ALA A 21 -17.38 28.00 -12.57
N HIS A 22 -17.00 28.38 -11.35
CA HIS A 22 -17.03 29.80 -10.92
C HIS A 22 -15.74 30.32 -10.24
N ALA A 23 -14.59 29.67 -10.47
CA ALA A 23 -13.29 30.14 -9.95
C ALA A 23 -12.24 30.32 -11.05
N ALA A 24 -12.62 30.85 -12.21
CA ALA A 24 -11.71 31.06 -13.34
C ALA A 24 -11.95 32.40 -14.05
N THR A 25 -11.90 33.49 -13.30
CA THR A 25 -11.67 34.82 -13.87
C THR A 25 -10.93 35.63 -12.83
N ILE A 26 -9.61 35.78 -12.99
CA ILE A 26 -8.77 36.95 -12.63
C ILE A 26 -7.29 36.56 -12.82
N VAL A 27 -6.60 37.38 -13.63
CA VAL A 27 -5.15 37.41 -13.96
C VAL A 27 -4.62 36.38 -14.97
N SER A 28 -4.61 36.77 -16.25
CA SER A 28 -3.69 36.19 -17.23
C SER A 28 -3.33 37.22 -18.32
N VAL A 29 -2.45 38.16 -17.98
CA VAL A 29 -1.76 38.98 -19.01
C VAL A 29 -0.25 39.16 -18.75
N SER A 30 0.29 38.79 -17.58
CA SER A 30 1.74 38.99 -17.29
C SER A 30 2.61 37.72 -17.37
N PHE A 31 2.02 36.54 -17.55
CA PHE A 31 2.74 35.27 -17.42
C PHE A 31 3.67 34.93 -18.60
N GLY A 32 3.33 35.37 -19.82
CA GLY A 32 4.12 35.05 -21.02
C GLY A 32 5.50 35.73 -21.05
N ARG A 33 5.60 36.94 -20.51
CA ARG A 33 6.86 37.72 -20.52
C ARG A 33 7.84 37.23 -19.46
N SER A 34 7.34 36.78 -18.30
CA SER A 34 8.15 36.16 -17.25
C SER A 34 8.70 34.79 -17.69
N LEU A 35 7.88 33.99 -18.38
CA LEU A 35 8.29 32.68 -18.89
C LEU A 35 9.40 32.78 -19.96
N LEU A 36 9.31 33.78 -20.86
CA LEU A 36 10.36 34.04 -21.86
C LEU A 36 11.70 34.42 -21.22
N TRP A 37 11.70 35.24 -20.16
CA TRP A 37 12.92 35.60 -19.43
C TRP A 37 13.53 34.41 -18.68
N LEU A 38 12.72 33.54 -18.09
CA LEU A 38 13.18 32.32 -17.43
C LEU A 38 13.84 31.34 -18.42
N LEU A 39 13.24 31.15 -19.60
CA LEU A 39 13.81 30.30 -20.65
C LEU A 39 15.14 30.87 -21.17
N ALA A 40 15.23 32.19 -21.39
CA ALA A 40 16.48 32.83 -21.81
C ALA A 40 17.60 32.66 -20.76
N ALA A 41 17.29 32.84 -19.47
CA ALA A 41 18.25 32.64 -18.39
C ALA A 41 18.73 31.19 -18.29
N LEU A 42 17.85 30.21 -18.52
CA LEU A 42 18.19 28.79 -18.49
C LEU A 42 19.13 28.40 -19.66
N VAL A 43 18.92 28.93 -20.86
CA VAL A 43 19.80 28.69 -22.01
C VAL A 43 21.19 29.27 -21.79
N VAL A 44 21.29 30.49 -21.25
CA VAL A 44 22.59 31.11 -20.91
C VAL A 44 23.28 30.35 -19.78
N GLY A 45 22.54 29.95 -18.75
CA GLY A 45 23.08 29.15 -17.63
C GLY A 45 23.61 27.78 -18.05
N CYS A 46 22.90 27.05 -18.91
CA CYS A 46 23.35 25.77 -19.44
C CYS A 46 24.56 25.91 -20.39
N GLY A 47 24.62 26.99 -21.19
CA GLY A 47 25.77 27.23 -22.08
C GLY A 47 27.08 27.44 -21.32
N VAL A 48 27.04 28.12 -20.17
CA VAL A 48 28.22 28.35 -19.32
C VAL A 48 28.69 27.06 -18.63
N TRP A 49 27.80 26.11 -18.35
CA TRP A 49 28.16 24.86 -17.67
C TRP A 49 28.84 23.83 -18.58
N MET A 50 28.75 23.99 -19.91
CA MET A 50 29.40 23.11 -20.89
C MET A 50 30.88 23.46 -21.15
N LEU A 51 31.41 24.54 -20.56
CA LEU A 51 32.83 24.92 -20.69
C LEU A 51 33.73 24.39 -19.56
N MET A 52 33.22 23.54 -18.67
CA MET A 52 34.04 22.88 -17.65
C MET A 52 34.63 21.56 -18.19
N PRO A 53 35.97 21.42 -18.25
CA PRO A 53 36.59 20.18 -18.66
C PRO A 53 36.38 19.12 -17.56
N ALA A 54 35.55 18.13 -17.85
CA ALA A 54 35.39 16.95 -17.02
C ALA A 54 36.70 16.15 -17.05
N LYS A 55 37.54 16.36 -16.03
CA LYS A 55 38.74 15.56 -15.76
C LYS A 55 38.29 14.15 -15.40
N GLY A 56 38.40 13.24 -16.38
CA GLY A 56 38.09 11.84 -16.20
C GLY A 56 39.01 11.19 -15.18
N ASN A 57 38.42 10.62 -14.13
CA ASN A 57 39.08 9.63 -13.29
C ASN A 57 38.59 8.25 -13.72
N GLY A 58 39.39 7.58 -14.55
CA GLY A 58 39.31 6.15 -14.73
C GLY A 58 39.70 5.48 -13.42
N ALA A 59 38.75 4.85 -12.76
CA ALA A 59 39.02 3.86 -11.72
C ALA A 59 38.89 2.47 -12.38
N GLN A 60 40.07 1.94 -12.68
CA GLN A 60 40.39 0.58 -13.07
C GLN A 60 39.72 -0.41 -12.11
N GLY A 61 38.78 -1.20 -12.62
CA GLY A 61 38.20 -2.34 -11.91
C GLY A 61 38.40 -3.58 -12.77
N GLU A 62 39.42 -4.35 -12.44
CA GLU A 62 39.63 -5.70 -12.97
C GLU A 62 39.68 -6.71 -11.81
N PRO A 63 39.44 -8.01 -12.08
CA PRO A 63 38.36 -8.73 -11.44
C PRO A 63 38.85 -9.96 -10.65
N GLY A 64 37.92 -10.55 -9.89
CA GLY A 64 37.82 -12.00 -9.76
C GLY A 64 38.86 -12.71 -8.90
N LYS A 65 38.49 -13.02 -7.66
CA LYS A 65 38.74 -14.36 -7.10
C LYS A 65 37.75 -14.65 -5.97
N SER A 66 36.60 -15.24 -6.32
CA SER A 66 35.82 -16.02 -5.35
C SER A 66 36.43 -17.42 -5.33
N GLU A 67 37.21 -17.67 -4.29
CA GLU A 67 37.75 -18.97 -3.97
C GLU A 67 36.61 -19.84 -3.42
N LEU A 68 36.29 -20.91 -4.13
CA LEU A 68 35.42 -21.98 -3.66
C LEU A 68 36.11 -22.67 -2.48
N ALA A 69 35.48 -22.65 -1.32
CA ALA A 69 35.80 -23.55 -0.21
C ALA A 69 34.72 -24.64 -0.12
N ALA A 70 35.21 -25.87 -0.11
CA ALA A 70 34.50 -27.13 -0.11
C ALA A 70 33.45 -27.27 1.00
N VAL A 71 32.31 -27.88 0.67
CA VAL A 71 31.32 -28.38 1.63
C VAL A 71 31.55 -29.89 1.78
N ASP A 72 31.96 -30.27 2.99
CA ASP A 72 32.06 -31.63 3.53
C ASP A 72 30.64 -32.24 3.71
N PRO A 73 30.40 -33.55 3.49
CA PRO A 73 29.05 -34.10 3.45
C PRO A 73 28.56 -34.58 4.84
N ALA A 74 27.39 -34.02 5.21
CA ALA A 74 26.27 -34.63 5.95
C ALA A 74 26.49 -35.43 7.25
N PRO A 75 25.82 -35.05 8.36
CA PRO A 75 25.39 -35.99 9.37
C PRO A 75 23.99 -36.55 9.06
N ALA A 76 23.86 -37.87 9.20
CA ALA A 76 22.62 -38.62 9.09
C ALA A 76 21.56 -38.13 10.11
N ILE A 77 20.33 -37.88 9.63
CA ILE A 77 19.18 -37.56 10.47
C ILE A 77 18.23 -38.75 10.42
N SER A 78 18.10 -39.46 11.54
CA SER A 78 17.03 -40.43 11.80
C SER A 78 15.68 -39.71 11.94
N PRO A 79 14.56 -40.24 11.39
CA PRO A 79 13.25 -39.66 11.60
C PRO A 79 12.65 -40.23 12.89
N SER A 80 12.69 -39.46 13.98
CA SER A 80 11.93 -39.78 15.19
C SER A 80 10.59 -39.05 15.20
N ALA A 81 9.55 -39.85 14.95
CA ALA A 81 8.22 -39.81 15.54
C ALA A 81 7.53 -38.44 15.73
N ASN A 82 6.59 -38.17 14.82
CA ASN A 82 5.19 -37.83 15.10
C ASN A 82 4.85 -37.65 16.59
N GLN A 83 4.63 -36.41 17.02
CA GLN A 83 3.71 -36.03 18.09
C GLN A 83 3.60 -34.50 18.18
N ASP A 84 2.80 -33.90 17.29
CA ASP A 84 2.24 -32.55 17.56
C ASP A 84 1.00 -32.19 16.72
N ALA A 85 0.27 -33.19 16.20
CA ALA A 85 -0.85 -32.95 15.28
C ALA A 85 -2.18 -32.55 15.98
N THR A 86 -2.27 -32.58 17.30
CA THR A 86 -3.56 -32.39 18.01
C THR A 86 -3.83 -30.93 18.40
N SER A 87 -2.82 -30.05 18.43
CA SER A 87 -3.00 -28.63 18.81
C SER A 87 -3.37 -27.71 17.62
N ALA A 88 -3.15 -28.15 16.39
CA ALA A 88 -3.39 -27.34 15.19
C ALA A 88 -4.87 -27.24 14.81
N THR A 89 -5.67 -28.29 15.09
CA THR A 89 -7.06 -28.36 14.62
C THR A 89 -8.00 -27.46 15.43
N VAL A 90 -7.77 -27.29 16.75
CA VAL A 90 -8.58 -26.39 17.59
C VAL A 90 -8.22 -24.91 17.36
N SER A 91 -6.93 -24.61 17.17
CA SER A 91 -6.47 -23.25 16.88
C SER A 91 -6.93 -22.74 15.52
N GLY A 92 -6.98 -23.60 14.49
CA GLY A 92 -7.40 -23.22 13.14
C GLY A 92 -8.89 -22.85 13.05
N VAL A 93 -9.77 -23.61 13.70
CA VAL A 93 -11.22 -23.34 13.72
C VAL A 93 -11.52 -22.05 14.50
N GLN A 94 -10.85 -21.85 15.64
CA GLN A 94 -11.05 -20.66 16.45
C GLN A 94 -10.48 -19.40 15.79
N ALA A 95 -9.34 -19.49 15.09
CA ALA A 95 -8.78 -18.39 14.32
C ALA A 95 -9.65 -18.00 13.12
N ALA A 96 -10.22 -18.98 12.40
CA ALA A 96 -11.14 -18.72 11.30
C ALA A 96 -12.43 -18.04 11.77
N ALA A 97 -13.02 -18.50 12.88
CA ALA A 97 -14.18 -17.86 13.51
C ALA A 97 -13.86 -16.44 14.02
N GLU A 98 -12.62 -16.18 14.41
CA GLU A 98 -12.18 -14.85 14.84
C GLU A 98 -12.17 -13.82 13.71
N LEU A 99 -11.87 -14.29 12.49
CA LEU A 99 -11.76 -13.46 11.29
C LEU A 99 -13.12 -13.16 10.62
N ASP A 100 -14.12 -14.03 10.76
CA ASP A 100 -15.38 -13.96 10.01
C ASP A 100 -16.13 -12.62 10.18
N ARG A 101 -16.15 -12.05 11.39
CA ARG A 101 -16.82 -10.76 11.68
C ARG A 101 -15.85 -9.58 11.76
N LEU A 102 -14.63 -9.76 11.29
CA LEU A 102 -13.59 -8.75 11.25
C LEU A 102 -13.36 -8.33 9.79
N ARG A 103 -13.67 -7.07 9.46
CA ARG A 103 -13.54 -6.59 8.06
C ARG A 103 -12.90 -5.22 7.96
N ILE A 104 -12.15 -5.03 6.88
CA ILE A 104 -11.65 -3.71 6.49
C ILE A 104 -12.79 -2.98 5.78
N SER A 105 -13.33 -1.92 6.39
CA SER A 105 -14.46 -1.15 5.83
C SER A 105 -14.03 -0.11 4.80
N SER A 106 -12.80 0.37 4.91
CA SER A 106 -12.20 1.31 3.98
C SER A 106 -10.70 1.14 4.01
N GLN A 107 -10.07 1.34 2.86
CA GLN A 107 -8.62 1.35 2.73
C GLN A 107 -8.20 2.40 1.71
N THR A 108 -7.09 3.04 1.99
CA THR A 108 -6.34 3.86 1.05
C THR A 108 -4.87 3.56 1.26
N TRP A 109 -4.09 3.79 0.23
CA TRP A 109 -2.67 3.59 0.31
C TRP A 109 -1.96 4.69 -0.48
N ARG A 110 -0.70 4.91 -0.14
CA ARG A 110 0.16 5.85 -0.87
C ARG A 110 1.59 5.36 -0.81
N ARG A 111 2.36 5.77 -1.81
CA ARG A 111 3.81 5.59 -1.77
C ARG A 111 4.45 6.68 -0.89
N GLY A 112 5.58 6.33 -0.30
CA GLY A 112 6.52 7.24 0.35
C GLY A 112 7.95 6.81 0.06
N GLY A 113 8.93 7.51 0.62
CA GLY A 113 10.35 7.14 0.51
C GLY A 113 10.79 6.93 -0.94
N LEU A 114 10.66 7.97 -1.78
CA LEU A 114 10.99 7.95 -3.22
C LEU A 114 10.18 6.97 -4.07
N GLY A 115 9.04 6.49 -3.56
CA GLY A 115 8.14 5.60 -4.32
C GLY A 115 8.23 4.13 -3.92
N SER A 116 9.24 3.74 -3.13
CA SER A 116 9.47 2.33 -2.78
C SER A 116 8.81 1.91 -1.47
N LYS A 117 8.37 2.83 -0.61
CA LYS A 117 7.73 2.49 0.68
C LYS A 117 6.21 2.57 0.59
N ALA A 118 5.52 1.51 1.02
CA ALA A 118 4.06 1.49 1.09
C ALA A 118 3.55 1.96 2.46
N LEU A 119 2.68 2.97 2.44
CA LEU A 119 1.95 3.44 3.60
C LEU A 119 0.46 3.19 3.38
N VAL A 120 -0.17 2.43 4.27
CA VAL A 120 -1.59 2.09 4.17
C VAL A 120 -2.35 2.77 5.31
N THR A 121 -3.50 3.34 4.97
CA THR A 121 -4.50 3.82 5.93
C THR A 121 -5.73 2.97 5.74
N PHE A 122 -6.19 2.30 6.78
CA PHE A 122 -7.38 1.48 6.68
C PHE A 122 -8.20 1.55 7.96
N THR A 123 -9.50 1.31 7.82
CA THR A 123 -10.41 1.27 8.95
C THR A 123 -10.92 -0.15 9.13
N LEU A 124 -10.65 -0.70 10.30
CA LEU A 124 -11.04 -2.04 10.69
C LEU A 124 -12.32 -1.98 11.51
N ARG A 125 -13.29 -2.81 11.16
CA ARG A 125 -14.54 -2.99 11.88
C ARG A 125 -14.55 -4.36 12.53
N ASN A 126 -14.69 -4.37 13.85
CA ASN A 126 -14.84 -5.56 14.66
C ASN A 126 -16.31 -5.69 15.08
N ASP A 127 -17.07 -6.56 14.41
CA ASP A 127 -18.45 -6.86 14.79
C ASP A 127 -18.55 -8.09 15.74
N ASN A 128 -17.43 -8.56 16.29
CA ASN A 128 -17.43 -9.57 17.35
C ASN A 128 -17.90 -8.98 18.69
N ASP A 129 -18.32 -9.88 19.57
CA ASP A 129 -18.67 -9.65 20.99
C ASP A 129 -17.44 -9.66 21.93
N TYR A 130 -16.23 -9.72 21.35
CA TYR A 130 -14.97 -9.67 22.08
C TYR A 130 -13.99 -8.71 21.38
N ALA A 131 -13.02 -8.22 22.15
CA ALA A 131 -11.92 -7.42 21.62
C ALA A 131 -10.89 -8.32 20.94
N VAL A 132 -10.23 -7.80 19.91
CA VAL A 132 -9.19 -8.48 19.14
C VAL A 132 -7.90 -7.68 19.17
N ARG A 133 -6.75 -8.36 19.13
CA ARG A 133 -5.41 -7.78 19.11
C ARG A 133 -4.50 -8.57 18.18
N ASP A 134 -3.25 -8.13 18.03
CA ASP A 134 -2.22 -8.81 17.23
C ASP A 134 -2.68 -9.14 15.80
N LEU A 135 -3.22 -8.12 15.13
CA LEU A 135 -3.78 -8.22 13.79
C LEU A 135 -2.67 -8.40 12.76
N LYS A 136 -2.70 -9.50 12.02
CA LYS A 136 -1.82 -9.72 10.87
C LYS A 136 -2.57 -9.34 9.60
N ILE A 137 -2.11 -8.29 8.95
CA ILE A 137 -2.61 -7.84 7.65
C ILE A 137 -1.66 -8.27 6.54
N VAL A 138 -2.22 -8.60 5.39
CA VAL A 138 -1.47 -8.81 4.13
C VAL A 138 -2.04 -7.88 3.09
N CYS A 139 -1.16 -7.15 2.42
CA CYS A 139 -1.49 -6.32 1.29
C CYS A 139 -0.84 -6.89 0.03
N ALA A 140 -1.66 -7.15 -0.98
CA ALA A 140 -1.22 -7.50 -2.32
C ALA A 140 -1.12 -6.24 -3.16
N PHE A 141 0.02 -6.08 -3.83
CA PHE A 141 0.31 -4.94 -4.70
C PHE A 141 0.32 -5.40 -6.14
N THR A 142 -0.49 -4.74 -6.97
CA THR A 142 -0.67 -5.06 -8.37
C THR A 142 -0.38 -3.85 -9.25
N ARG A 143 -0.02 -4.09 -10.50
CA ARG A 143 0.07 -3.06 -11.54
C ARG A 143 -1.34 -2.69 -12.02
N ARG A 144 -1.46 -1.57 -12.74
CA ARG A 144 -2.71 -1.12 -13.35
C ARG A 144 -3.42 -2.17 -14.23
N ASP A 145 -2.66 -3.06 -14.86
CA ASP A 145 -3.18 -4.17 -15.68
C ASP A 145 -3.72 -5.35 -14.85
N GLY A 146 -3.63 -5.28 -13.52
CA GLY A 146 -4.03 -6.33 -12.60
C GLY A 146 -2.95 -7.38 -12.33
N SER A 147 -1.79 -7.31 -12.99
CA SER A 147 -0.69 -8.23 -12.72
C SER A 147 -0.17 -8.08 -11.29
N HIS A 148 0.02 -9.20 -10.62
CA HIS A 148 0.59 -9.25 -9.27
C HIS A 148 2.08 -8.89 -9.31
N LEU A 149 2.53 -8.11 -8.34
CA LEU A 149 3.93 -7.72 -8.21
C LEU A 149 4.55 -8.17 -6.91
N THR A 150 3.88 -7.93 -5.78
CA THR A 150 4.46 -8.19 -4.46
C THR A 150 3.37 -8.28 -3.40
N ASP A 151 3.54 -9.20 -2.45
CA ASP A 151 2.77 -9.23 -1.21
C ASP A 151 3.62 -8.76 -0.05
N ARG A 152 3.02 -8.01 0.87
CA ARG A 152 3.66 -7.62 2.12
C ARG A 152 2.71 -7.80 3.29
N SER A 153 3.23 -8.40 4.36
CA SER A 153 2.49 -8.61 5.59
C SER A 153 2.99 -7.72 6.72
N ARG A 154 2.10 -7.26 7.59
CA ARG A 154 2.44 -6.52 8.81
C ARG A 154 1.63 -7.04 9.99
N LEU A 155 2.29 -7.21 11.14
CA LEU A 155 1.64 -7.44 12.42
C LEU A 155 1.40 -6.10 13.13
N LEU A 156 0.18 -5.89 13.61
CA LEU A 156 -0.26 -4.72 14.36
C LEU A 156 -0.67 -5.18 15.76
N ARG A 157 0.07 -4.75 16.77
CA ARG A 157 -0.15 -5.17 18.17
C ARG A 157 -1.24 -4.37 18.89
N GLU A 158 -1.94 -3.51 18.16
CA GLU A 158 -3.01 -2.69 18.73
C GLU A 158 -4.28 -3.51 18.95
N THR A 159 -5.00 -3.20 20.03
CA THR A 159 -6.30 -3.81 20.34
C THR A 159 -7.43 -3.03 19.69
N VAL A 160 -8.41 -3.74 19.13
CA VAL A 160 -9.68 -3.21 18.63
C VAL A 160 -10.79 -3.75 19.52
N SER A 161 -11.51 -2.83 20.17
CA SER A 161 -12.60 -3.18 21.09
C SER A 161 -13.72 -3.95 20.39
N MET A 162 -14.52 -4.69 21.16
CA MET A 162 -15.73 -5.35 20.66
C MET A 162 -16.70 -4.35 20.02
N LYS A 163 -17.45 -4.79 19.00
CA LYS A 163 -18.49 -3.99 18.31
C LYS A 163 -18.04 -2.57 17.92
N SER A 164 -16.76 -2.41 17.57
CA SER A 164 -16.15 -1.10 17.37
C SER A 164 -15.48 -0.96 16.00
N ARG A 165 -15.01 0.25 15.73
CA ARG A 165 -14.27 0.59 14.52
C ARG A 165 -13.00 1.34 14.91
N ARG A 166 -11.86 0.92 14.37
CA ARG A 166 -10.56 1.57 14.59
C ARG A 166 -9.91 1.90 13.26
N THR A 167 -9.40 3.12 13.13
CA THR A 167 -8.67 3.56 11.93
C THR A 167 -7.18 3.56 12.20
N PHE A 168 -6.45 2.81 11.38
CA PHE A 168 -5.00 2.75 11.35
C PHE A 168 -4.49 3.70 10.28
N VAL A 169 -3.68 4.69 10.65
CA VAL A 169 -3.28 5.77 9.76
C VAL A 169 -1.80 5.63 9.38
N ARG A 170 -1.51 5.66 8.06
CA ARG A 170 -0.15 5.66 7.50
C ARG A 170 0.74 4.55 8.05
N ILE A 171 0.18 3.35 8.20
CA ILE A 171 0.92 2.17 8.63
C ILE A 171 1.95 1.79 7.56
N PRO A 172 3.25 1.72 7.91
CA PRO A 172 4.25 1.23 6.99
C PRO A 172 4.15 -0.29 6.85
N ILE A 173 3.84 -0.76 5.63
CA ILE A 173 3.72 -2.19 5.34
C ILE A 173 5.07 -2.77 4.90
N GLY A 174 5.90 -1.97 4.23
CA GLY A 174 7.24 -2.37 3.79
C GLY A 174 7.64 -1.70 2.48
N PHE A 175 8.69 -2.24 1.87
CA PHE A 175 9.14 -1.82 0.55
C PHE A 175 8.43 -2.62 -0.55
N ILE A 176 7.97 -1.96 -1.59
CA ILE A 176 7.20 -2.54 -2.70
C ILE A 176 7.85 -2.23 -4.04
N ASN A 177 7.44 -2.96 -5.07
CA ASN A 177 7.81 -2.63 -6.44
C ASN A 177 7.28 -1.22 -6.81
N VAL A 178 8.15 -0.40 -7.40
CA VAL A 178 7.83 0.99 -7.78
C VAL A 178 6.71 1.07 -8.82
N ASN A 179 6.47 0.00 -9.58
CA ASN A 179 5.44 -0.08 -10.62
C ASN A 179 4.05 -0.49 -10.10
N ALA A 180 3.86 -0.65 -8.78
CA ALA A 180 2.58 -1.13 -8.24
C ALA A 180 1.52 -0.04 -8.17
N ASP A 181 0.52 0.01 -9.04
CA ASP A 181 -0.48 1.08 -9.06
C ASP A 181 -1.67 0.86 -8.13
N GLN A 182 -1.87 -0.35 -7.65
CA GLN A 182 -3.00 -0.73 -6.82
C GLN A 182 -2.54 -1.54 -5.61
N ALA A 183 -3.34 -1.49 -4.54
CA ALA A 183 -3.11 -2.30 -3.35
C ALA A 183 -4.44 -2.75 -2.76
N THR A 184 -4.51 -4.03 -2.39
CA THR A 184 -5.64 -4.62 -1.69
C THR A 184 -5.15 -5.29 -0.43
N CYS A 185 -5.65 -4.86 0.73
CA CYS A 185 -5.30 -5.44 2.02
C CYS A 185 -6.42 -6.32 2.56
N SER A 186 -6.03 -7.38 3.25
CA SER A 186 -6.91 -8.30 3.96
C SER A 186 -6.33 -8.61 5.35
N VAL A 187 -7.19 -9.00 6.27
CA VAL A 187 -6.77 -9.53 7.57
C VAL A 187 -6.65 -11.03 7.44
N ILE A 188 -5.50 -11.59 7.80
CA ILE A 188 -5.24 -13.03 7.69
C ILE A 188 -5.16 -13.71 9.06
N ALA A 189 -4.93 -12.95 10.13
CA ALA A 189 -4.96 -13.46 11.49
C ALA A 189 -5.30 -12.33 12.48
N ALA A 190 -5.93 -12.71 13.58
CA ALA A 190 -6.18 -11.90 14.77
C ALA A 190 -6.10 -12.82 15.99
N ARG A 191 -5.94 -12.24 17.18
CA ARG A 191 -6.05 -12.96 18.46
C ARG A 191 -7.04 -12.27 19.39
N ARG A 192 -7.92 -13.03 20.04
CA ARG A 192 -8.79 -12.51 21.10
C ARG A 192 -7.94 -11.85 22.20
N ALA A 193 -8.33 -10.65 22.62
CA ALA A 193 -7.56 -9.79 23.52
C ALA A 193 -7.65 -10.19 24.99
#